data_AF-U6GSQ0-F1
#
_entry.id   AF-U6GSQ0-F1
#
_cell.length_a   1.000
_cell.length_b   1.000
_cell.length_c   1.000
_cell.angle_alpha   90.00
_cell.angle_beta   90.00
_cell.angle_gamma   90.00
#
_symmetry.space_group_name_H-M   'P 1'
#
loop_
_entity.id
_entity.type
_entity.pdbx_description
1 polymer ?
#
loop_
_entity_poly.entity_id
_entity_poly.type
_entity_poly.pdbx_seq_one_letter_code
_entity_poly.pdbx_strand_id
1 'polypeptide(L)'
;MVLALPEVDESVALRIPEEQQGALCCAIISHDNPQAEAVLPAPAVDPTHATDDEDSPWPTAKLEFTLFDAGMQSSDSQYLPQEIREVLQTHRHVFPGSLPPGLPPKRPHNHRILLAAGKLPTKSALYRMTPDQLRSHKQEIIKQSSHGWIGPTYSPICAPTIVVHKRDDGTGERQMLMVVNYQSL
;
A
#
# COMPACT_ATOMS: atom_id res chain seq x y z
N MET A 1 -37.85 -0.71 -20.22
CA MET A 1 -36.80 -0.34 -21.18
C MET A 1 -36.09 -1.62 -21.56
N VAL A 2 -36.14 -1.99 -22.85
CA VAL A 2 -35.74 -3.31 -23.36
C VAL A 2 -34.22 -3.48 -23.24
N LEU A 3 -33.79 -4.58 -22.62
CA LEU A 3 -32.38 -4.98 -22.55
C LEU A 3 -32.06 -5.79 -23.80
N ALA A 4 -31.10 -5.32 -24.60
CA ALA A 4 -30.51 -6.09 -25.69
C ALA A 4 -29.08 -6.49 -25.29
N LEU A 5 -28.83 -7.80 -25.24
CA LEU A 5 -27.49 -8.38 -25.18
C LEU A 5 -26.85 -8.27 -26.58
N PRO A 6 -25.57 -7.90 -26.72
CA PRO A 6 -24.85 -8.10 -27.97
C PRO A 6 -24.32 -9.55 -28.07
N GLU A 7 -24.36 -10.05 -29.30
CA GLU A 7 -23.99 -11.40 -29.73
C GLU A 7 -22.51 -11.74 -29.47
N VAL A 8 -22.27 -13.04 -29.25
CA VAL A 8 -20.97 -13.70 -29.23
C VAL A 8 -20.39 -13.67 -30.64
N ASP A 9 -19.14 -13.21 -30.77
CA ASP A 9 -18.30 -13.53 -31.91
C ASP A 9 -17.11 -14.35 -31.42
N GLU A 10 -17.07 -15.62 -31.84
CA GLU A 10 -15.93 -16.50 -31.66
C GLU A 10 -14.88 -16.16 -32.72
N SER A 11 -13.78 -15.51 -32.33
CA SER A 11 -12.50 -15.82 -32.99
C SER A 11 -11.26 -15.32 -32.27
N VAL A 12 -10.25 -16.20 -32.34
CA VAL A 12 -8.82 -16.00 -32.06
C VAL A 12 -8.41 -15.98 -30.59
N ALA A 13 -8.24 -17.20 -30.07
CA ALA A 13 -7.31 -17.48 -28.98
C ALA A 13 -5.88 -17.12 -29.42
N LEU A 14 -5.42 -15.91 -29.11
CA LEU A 14 -3.99 -15.59 -29.15
C LEU A 14 -3.32 -16.29 -27.97
N ARG A 15 -2.82 -17.50 -28.22
CA ARG A 15 -1.85 -18.17 -27.34
C ARG A 15 -0.57 -17.36 -27.36
N ILE A 16 -0.34 -16.55 -26.33
CA ILE A 16 0.96 -15.95 -26.07
C ILE A 16 1.80 -17.03 -25.36
N PRO A 17 3.01 -17.36 -25.87
CA PRO A 17 3.87 -18.35 -25.23
C PRO A 17 4.26 -17.91 -23.81
N GLU A 18 4.25 -18.85 -22.86
CA GLU A 18 4.88 -18.68 -21.54
C GLU A 18 6.40 -18.53 -21.74
N GLU A 19 6.87 -17.29 -21.85
CA GLU A 19 8.29 -17.00 -21.70
C GLU A 19 8.56 -16.74 -20.21
N GLN A 20 9.03 -17.79 -19.55
CA GLN A 20 9.45 -17.83 -18.16
C GLN A 20 10.54 -16.76 -17.92
N GLN A 21 10.16 -15.62 -17.36
CA GLN A 21 11.11 -14.58 -16.96
C GLN A 21 11.21 -14.57 -15.43
N GLY A 22 12.37 -15.04 -14.98
CA GLY A 22 12.69 -15.35 -13.60
C GLY A 22 12.57 -14.19 -12.63
N ALA A 23 12.35 -14.53 -11.37
CA ALA A 23 12.34 -13.61 -10.25
C ALA A 23 13.72 -12.93 -10.13
N LEU A 24 13.82 -11.67 -10.55
CA LEU A 24 14.91 -10.79 -10.13
C LEU A 24 14.58 -10.26 -8.74
N CYS A 25 14.82 -11.11 -7.73
CA CYS A 25 14.91 -10.68 -6.34
C CYS A 25 16.36 -10.24 -6.09
N CYS A 26 16.61 -8.94 -6.10
CA CYS A 26 17.88 -8.41 -5.61
C CYS A 26 17.86 -8.40 -4.08
N ALA A 27 18.40 -9.44 -3.45
CA ALA A 27 18.77 -9.40 -2.04
C ALA A 27 20.21 -8.89 -1.91
N ILE A 28 20.44 -7.92 -1.04
CA ILE A 28 21.79 -7.54 -0.63
C ILE A 28 22.22 -8.60 0.39
N ILE A 29 23.06 -9.55 -0.04
CA ILE A 29 23.65 -10.55 0.85
C ILE A 29 24.91 -9.92 1.45
N SER A 30 24.85 -9.59 2.73
CA SER A 30 26.05 -9.34 3.53
C SER A 30 26.77 -10.67 3.74
N HIS A 31 28.05 -10.73 3.37
CA HIS A 31 28.90 -11.89 3.64
C HIS A 31 29.53 -11.74 5.02
N ASP A 32 29.12 -12.57 5.98
CA ASP A 32 29.87 -12.81 7.20
C ASP A 32 30.76 -14.06 7.04
N ASN A 33 32.05 -13.87 7.30
CA ASN A 33 33.14 -14.84 7.22
C ASN A 33 33.00 -15.92 8.32
N PRO A 34 33.26 -17.22 8.06
CA PRO A 34 32.87 -18.31 8.94
C PRO A 34 34.00 -18.71 9.89
N GLN A 35 34.00 -18.17 11.12
CA GLN A 35 34.77 -18.73 12.25
C GLN A 35 34.12 -18.32 13.59
N ALA A 36 33.21 -19.15 14.10
CA ALA A 36 33.07 -19.47 15.52
C ALA A 36 31.89 -20.44 15.70
N GLU A 37 32.21 -21.70 15.98
CA GLU A 37 31.28 -22.73 16.47
C GLU A 37 30.56 -22.29 17.75
N ALA A 38 29.30 -22.70 17.92
CA ALA A 38 28.93 -23.78 18.85
C ALA A 38 27.47 -23.69 19.36
N VAL A 39 26.73 -24.77 19.05
CA VAL A 39 25.78 -25.46 19.96
C VAL A 39 24.40 -24.82 20.21
N LEU A 40 23.40 -25.46 19.60
CA LEU A 40 22.00 -25.45 20.05
C LEU A 40 21.86 -26.17 21.40
N PRO A 41 20.90 -25.74 22.23
CA PRO A 41 19.87 -26.70 22.64
C PRO A 41 18.46 -26.09 22.56
N ALA A 42 17.52 -26.91 22.06
CA ALA A 42 16.10 -26.66 22.17
C ALA A 42 15.63 -26.73 23.63
N PRO A 43 14.58 -25.98 24.00
CA PRO A 43 13.69 -26.44 25.06
C PRO A 43 12.24 -26.55 24.59
N ALA A 44 11.57 -27.45 25.29
CA ALA A 44 10.22 -27.95 25.09
C ALA A 44 9.13 -26.88 25.23
N VAL A 45 8.01 -27.20 24.60
CA VAL A 45 6.73 -26.50 24.61
C VAL A 45 6.09 -26.54 26.01
N ASP A 46 5.66 -25.39 26.52
CA ASP A 46 4.62 -25.27 27.56
C ASP A 46 3.74 -24.05 27.22
N PRO A 47 2.41 -24.18 27.06
CA PRO A 47 1.56 -23.08 26.62
C PRO A 47 0.99 -22.31 27.81
N THR A 48 1.73 -21.32 28.31
CA THR A 48 1.18 -20.30 29.20
C THR A 48 0.84 -19.04 28.43
N HIS A 49 -0.46 -18.88 28.15
CA HIS A 49 -1.20 -17.63 27.91
C HIS A 49 -0.33 -16.40 27.56
N ALA A 50 0.10 -16.32 26.29
CA ALA A 50 0.70 -15.11 25.76
C ALA A 50 -0.37 -14.01 25.76
N THR A 51 -0.13 -12.92 26.48
CA THR A 51 -0.73 -11.65 26.14
C THR A 51 -0.35 -11.37 24.68
N ASP A 52 -1.32 -10.93 23.89
CA ASP A 52 -1.17 -10.57 22.48
C ASP A 52 -0.40 -9.23 22.36
N ASP A 53 0.77 -9.19 22.99
CA ASP A 53 1.81 -8.20 22.81
C ASP A 53 2.84 -8.80 21.82
N GLU A 54 2.35 -9.34 20.70
CA GLU A 54 3.19 -9.53 19.52
C GLU A 54 3.57 -8.14 19.03
N ASP A 55 4.68 -7.65 19.57
CA ASP A 55 5.38 -6.46 19.10
C ASP A 55 5.77 -6.75 17.65
N SER A 56 4.86 -6.43 16.73
CA SER A 56 5.11 -6.55 15.30
C SER A 56 6.51 -5.96 15.06
N PRO A 57 7.44 -6.67 14.41
CA PRO A 57 8.83 -6.21 14.23
C PRO A 57 8.92 -4.90 13.41
N TRP A 58 7.78 -4.42 12.92
CA TRP A 58 7.54 -3.10 12.37
C TRP A 58 6.62 -2.30 13.30
N PRO A 59 7.07 -1.87 14.50
CA PRO A 59 6.20 -1.14 15.41
C PRO A 59 5.97 0.24 14.82
N THR A 60 4.89 0.40 14.04
CA THR A 60 4.51 1.68 13.43
C THR A 60 5.73 2.37 12.78
N ALA A 61 6.27 1.80 11.69
CA ALA A 61 7.18 2.57 10.86
C ALA A 61 6.41 3.82 10.41
N LYS A 62 6.55 4.93 11.14
CA LYS A 62 6.17 6.26 10.68
C LYS A 62 7.10 6.51 9.52
N LEU A 63 6.66 6.13 8.32
CA LEU A 63 7.36 6.42 7.10
C LEU A 63 7.26 7.95 6.93
N GLU A 64 8.16 8.68 7.59
CA GLU A 64 8.40 10.10 7.37
C GLU A 64 9.13 10.21 6.03
N PHE A 65 8.46 9.84 4.93
CA PHE A 65 8.92 10.07 3.55
C PHE A 65 9.13 11.57 3.25
N THR A 66 8.77 12.41 4.22
CA THR A 66 8.86 13.86 4.32
C THR A 66 10.24 14.39 4.70
N LEU A 67 11.12 13.59 5.29
CA LEU A 67 12.34 14.08 5.93
C LEU A 67 13.62 13.94 5.09
N PHE A 68 13.52 13.64 3.79
CA PHE A 68 14.68 13.42 2.93
C PHE A 68 15.74 14.53 3.06
N ASP A 69 15.33 15.80 3.01
CA ASP A 69 16.27 16.94 3.09
C ASP A 69 16.96 17.03 4.44
N ALA A 70 16.23 16.79 5.52
CA ALA A 70 16.77 16.79 6.87
C ALA A 70 17.66 15.55 7.12
N GLY A 71 17.32 14.41 6.53
CA GLY A 71 18.18 13.22 6.50
C GLY A 71 19.49 13.48 5.75
N MET A 72 19.45 14.19 4.62
CA MET A 72 20.65 14.59 3.87
C MET A 72 21.52 15.64 4.58
N GLN A 73 20.99 16.30 5.62
CA GLN A 73 21.70 17.28 6.45
C GLN A 73 22.14 16.72 7.80
N SER A 74 21.75 15.48 8.14
CA SER A 74 22.07 14.86 9.42
C SER A 74 23.54 14.42 9.50
N SER A 75 24.04 14.18 10.72
CA SER A 75 25.35 13.56 10.95
C SER A 75 25.47 12.20 10.26
N ASP A 76 24.38 11.44 10.18
CA ASP A 76 24.36 10.09 9.60
C ASP A 76 24.68 10.12 8.10
N SER A 77 24.23 11.18 7.42
CA SER A 77 24.55 11.40 6.01
C SER A 77 26.03 11.67 5.76
N GLN A 78 26.81 12.09 6.78
CA GLN A 78 28.25 12.33 6.66
C GLN A 78 29.05 11.03 6.56
N TYR A 79 28.54 9.95 7.13
CA TYR A 79 29.13 8.61 7.07
C TYR A 79 28.81 7.88 5.75
N LEU A 80 27.90 8.42 4.93
CA LEU A 80 27.64 7.86 3.60
C LEU A 80 28.82 8.13 2.66
N PRO A 81 29.27 7.11 1.88
CA PRO A 81 30.18 7.31 0.76
C PRO A 81 29.70 8.41 -0.18
N GLN A 82 30.65 9.15 -0.75
CA GLN A 82 30.38 10.32 -1.57
C GLN A 82 29.50 9.98 -2.78
N GLU A 83 29.73 8.82 -3.39
CA GLU A 83 29.00 8.32 -4.55
C GLU A 83 27.52 8.12 -4.23
N ILE A 84 27.20 7.61 -3.04
CA ILE A 84 25.82 7.40 -2.60
C ILE A 84 25.14 8.74 -2.33
N ARG A 85 25.84 9.67 -1.69
CA ARG A 85 25.33 11.02 -1.42
C ARG A 85 24.99 11.76 -2.71
N GLU A 86 25.86 11.69 -3.71
CA GLU A 86 25.67 12.30 -5.02
C GLU A 86 24.45 11.73 -5.76
N VAL A 87 24.29 10.41 -5.77
CA VAL A 87 23.11 9.75 -6.37
C VAL A 87 21.82 10.18 -5.68
N LEU A 88 21.80 10.20 -4.34
CA LEU A 88 20.63 10.63 -3.57
C LEU A 88 20.27 12.10 -3.87
N GLN A 89 21.24 13.01 -3.93
CA GLN A 89 21.00 14.41 -4.29
C GLN A 89 20.50 14.55 -5.74
N THR A 90 21.09 13.82 -6.67
CA THR A 90 20.70 13.82 -8.10
C THR A 90 19.26 13.35 -8.28
N HIS A 91 18.85 12.34 -7.50
CA HIS A 91 17.50 11.77 -7.55
C HIS A 91 16.56 12.31 -6.47
N ARG A 92 16.83 13.51 -5.94
CA ARG A 92 15.98 14.18 -4.93
C ARG A 92 14.50 14.19 -5.29
N HIS A 93 14.17 14.36 -6.56
CA HIS A 93 12.80 14.40 -7.08
C HIS A 93 12.01 13.10 -6.91
N VAL A 94 12.67 11.96 -6.67
CA VAL A 94 12.03 10.65 -6.44
C VAL A 94 11.44 10.56 -5.02
N PHE A 95 11.90 11.42 -4.09
CA PHE A 95 11.48 11.43 -2.68
C PHE A 95 10.72 12.71 -2.31
N PRO A 96 9.58 13.01 -2.96
CA PRO A 96 8.83 14.23 -2.66
C PRO A 96 8.24 14.17 -1.25
N GLY A 97 8.15 15.33 -0.59
CA GLY A 97 7.60 15.42 0.78
C GLY A 97 6.09 15.11 0.85
N SER A 98 5.40 15.13 -0.28
CA SER A 98 4.02 14.67 -0.41
C SER A 98 3.81 14.02 -1.78
N LEU A 99 2.79 13.17 -1.88
CA LEU A 99 2.44 12.55 -3.15
C LEU A 99 1.98 13.63 -4.14
N PRO A 100 2.50 13.63 -5.39
CA PRO A 100 2.10 14.60 -6.39
C PRO A 100 0.60 14.45 -6.73
N PRO A 101 -0.09 15.55 -7.06
CA PRO A 101 -1.46 15.48 -7.53
C PRO A 101 -1.53 14.82 -8.91
N GLY A 102 -2.67 14.18 -9.19
CA GLY A 102 -3.00 13.54 -10.45
C GLY A 102 -2.69 12.05 -10.47
N LEU A 103 -3.00 11.44 -11.61
CA LEU A 103 -2.67 10.05 -11.89
C LEU A 103 -1.17 9.93 -12.19
N PRO A 104 -0.55 8.79 -11.82
CA PRO A 104 0.83 8.53 -12.22
C PRO A 104 0.96 8.56 -13.75
N PRO A 105 2.16 8.91 -14.28
CA PRO A 105 2.44 8.86 -15.71
C PRO A 105 2.06 7.50 -16.31
N LYS A 106 1.55 7.51 -17.54
CA LYS A 106 1.12 6.29 -18.23
C LYS A 106 2.29 5.30 -18.33
N ARG A 107 2.09 4.10 -17.78
CA ARG A 107 3.06 3.00 -17.83
C ARG A 107 2.65 1.97 -18.89
N PRO A 108 3.57 1.11 -19.35
CA PRO A 108 3.23 0.01 -20.26
C PRO A 108 2.16 -0.94 -19.71
N HIS A 109 2.17 -1.13 -18.38
CA HIS A 109 1.22 -1.96 -17.67
C HIS A 109 0.30 -1.11 -16.80
N ASN A 110 -1.01 -1.30 -16.95
CA ASN A 110 -2.02 -0.74 -16.05
C ASN A 110 -2.52 -1.83 -15.10
N HIS A 111 -2.87 -1.44 -13.87
CA HIS A 111 -3.51 -2.35 -12.94
C HIS A 111 -4.89 -2.76 -13.48
N ARG A 112 -5.11 -4.05 -13.66
CA ARG A 112 -6.39 -4.63 -14.09
C ARG A 112 -6.90 -5.56 -12.99
N ILE A 113 -8.14 -5.34 -12.56
CA ILE A 113 -8.82 -6.23 -11.64
C ILE A 113 -9.68 -7.17 -12.49
N LEU A 114 -9.29 -8.44 -12.55
CA LEU A 114 -10.05 -9.47 -13.25
C LEU A 114 -11.08 -10.06 -12.27
N LEU A 115 -12.34 -10.16 -12.70
CA LEU A 115 -13.38 -10.81 -11.92
C LEU A 115 -13.32 -12.33 -12.16
N ALA A 116 -13.50 -13.11 -11.10
CA ALA A 116 -13.64 -14.56 -11.25
C ALA A 116 -14.92 -14.91 -12.04
N ALA A 117 -14.87 -15.98 -12.82
CA ALA A 117 -15.99 -16.42 -13.65
C ALA A 117 -17.25 -16.64 -12.80
N GLY A 118 -18.39 -16.10 -13.26
CA GLY A 118 -19.68 -16.20 -12.56
C GLY A 118 -19.85 -15.27 -11.36
N LYS A 119 -18.86 -14.45 -10.99
CA LYS A 119 -19.03 -13.41 -9.97
C LYS A 119 -19.79 -12.21 -10.54
N LEU A 120 -20.95 -11.94 -9.96
CA LEU A 120 -21.73 -10.75 -10.27
C LEU A 120 -21.18 -9.52 -9.53
N PRO A 121 -21.36 -8.31 -10.10
CA PRO A 121 -21.04 -7.07 -9.41
C PRO A 121 -21.71 -6.98 -8.04
N THR A 122 -20.92 -6.84 -6.97
CA THR A 122 -21.44 -6.64 -5.62
C THR A 122 -21.64 -5.16 -5.34
N LYS A 123 -22.82 -4.80 -4.83
CA LYS A 123 -23.13 -3.45 -4.33
C LYS A 123 -23.38 -3.53 -2.84
N SER A 124 -22.38 -3.15 -2.07
CA SER A 124 -22.49 -3.08 -0.61
C SER A 124 -22.97 -1.68 -0.20
N ALA A 125 -23.89 -1.63 0.77
CA ALA A 125 -24.30 -0.37 1.38
C ALA A 125 -23.19 0.17 2.29
N LEU A 126 -23.08 1.50 2.43
CA LEU A 126 -22.15 2.12 3.37
C LEU A 126 -22.50 1.74 4.81
N TYR A 127 -21.47 1.62 5.66
CA TYR A 127 -21.66 1.43 7.09
C TYR A 127 -22.23 2.70 7.75
N ARG A 128 -22.89 2.52 8.89
CA ARG A 128 -23.37 3.64 9.71
C ARG A 128 -22.17 4.35 10.34
N MET A 129 -22.13 5.67 10.22
CA MET A 129 -21.09 6.52 10.78
C MET A 129 -21.67 7.48 11.82
N THR A 130 -20.88 7.81 12.84
CA THR A 130 -21.20 8.92 13.74
C THR A 130 -21.05 10.28 13.01
N PRO A 131 -21.62 11.38 13.53
CA PRO A 131 -21.47 12.69 12.91
C PRO A 131 -20.02 13.11 12.69
N ASP A 132 -19.12 12.77 13.62
CA ASP A 132 -17.70 13.09 13.52
C ASP A 132 -16.98 12.25 12.47
N GLN A 133 -17.24 10.93 12.45
CA GLN A 133 -16.72 10.05 11.40
C GLN A 133 -17.18 10.50 10.01
N LEU A 134 -18.44 10.90 9.87
CA LEU A 134 -18.99 11.39 8.60
C LEU A 134 -18.31 12.69 8.15
N ARG A 135 -17.97 13.59 9.09
CA ARG A 135 -17.24 14.82 8.78
C ARG A 135 -15.85 14.52 8.23
N SER A 136 -15.09 13.67 8.94
CA SER A 136 -13.75 13.25 8.51
C SER A 136 -13.80 12.48 7.18
N HIS A 137 -14.79 11.61 6.99
CA HIS A 137 -14.99 10.88 5.74
C HIS A 137 -15.22 11.82 4.54
N LYS A 138 -16.06 12.84 4.70
CA LYS A 138 -16.30 13.85 3.66
C LYS A 138 -15.04 14.68 3.37
N GLN A 139 -14.30 15.09 4.40
CA GLN A 139 -13.06 15.84 4.24
C GLN A 139 -12.02 15.02 3.46
N GLU A 140 -11.88 13.73 3.76
CA GLU A 140 -10.94 12.86 3.07
C GLU A 140 -11.34 12.63 1.60
N ILE A 141 -12.63 12.45 1.29
CA ILE A 141 -13.10 12.38 -0.10
C ILE A 141 -12.79 13.66 -0.86
N ILE A 142 -13.05 14.84 -0.26
CA ILE A 142 -12.76 16.13 -0.89
C ILE A 142 -11.25 16.27 -1.13
N LYS A 143 -10.43 15.91 -0.15
CA LYS A 143 -8.97 15.92 -0.25
C LYS A 143 -8.50 15.01 -1.38
N GLN A 144 -8.93 13.75 -1.43
CA GLN A 144 -8.50 12.82 -2.48
C GLN A 144 -8.99 13.26 -3.88
N SER A 145 -10.18 13.85 -3.95
CA SER A 145 -10.74 14.39 -5.20
C SER A 145 -9.98 15.63 -5.66
N SER A 146 -9.58 16.54 -4.76
CA SER A 146 -8.80 17.73 -5.09
C SER A 146 -7.39 17.39 -5.55
N HIS A 147 -6.81 16.30 -5.04
CA HIS A 147 -5.55 15.74 -5.55
C HIS A 147 -5.74 15.02 -6.89
N GLY A 148 -6.96 14.76 -7.35
CA GLY A 148 -7.23 14.06 -8.61
C GLY A 148 -6.92 12.56 -8.57
N TRP A 149 -6.84 11.95 -7.36
CA TRP A 149 -6.59 10.51 -7.19
C TRP A 149 -7.86 9.68 -7.32
N ILE A 150 -9.00 10.27 -6.95
CA ILE A 150 -10.32 9.66 -7.11
C ILE A 150 -11.23 10.59 -7.92
N GLY A 151 -12.28 10.02 -8.51
CA GLY A 151 -13.29 10.77 -9.25
C GLY A 151 -14.65 10.08 -9.20
N PRO A 152 -15.72 10.78 -9.59
CA PRO A 152 -17.05 10.17 -9.67
C PRO A 152 -17.06 9.05 -10.71
N THR A 153 -17.72 7.94 -10.37
CA THR A 153 -17.86 6.79 -11.27
C THR A 153 -19.28 6.26 -11.24
N TYR A 154 -19.70 5.63 -12.34
CA TYR A 154 -20.98 4.92 -12.45
C TYR A 154 -20.73 3.40 -12.41
N SER A 155 -19.98 2.95 -11.41
CA SER A 155 -19.59 1.54 -11.29
C SER A 155 -20.79 0.65 -10.86
N PRO A 156 -20.99 -0.53 -11.48
CA PRO A 156 -21.93 -1.51 -10.98
C PRO A 156 -21.42 -2.21 -9.70
N ILE A 157 -20.14 -2.04 -9.35
CA ILE A 157 -19.49 -2.57 -8.16
C ILE A 157 -19.28 -1.45 -7.14
N CYS A 158 -19.64 -1.68 -5.89
CA CYS A 158 -19.44 -0.73 -4.79
C CYS A 158 -19.02 -1.47 -3.51
N ALA A 159 -17.88 -1.06 -2.96
CA ALA A 159 -17.37 -1.54 -1.68
C ALA A 159 -17.63 -0.48 -0.59
N PRO A 160 -17.96 -0.89 0.65
CA PRO A 160 -18.24 0.05 1.71
C PRO A 160 -16.95 0.60 2.31
N THR A 161 -17.04 1.80 2.90
CA THR A 161 -15.92 2.48 3.55
C THR A 161 -16.08 2.46 5.07
N ILE A 162 -14.95 2.32 5.78
CA ILE A 162 -14.84 2.30 7.23
C ILE A 162 -13.97 3.48 7.66
N VAL A 163 -14.32 4.12 8.77
CA VAL A 163 -13.49 5.17 9.37
C VAL A 163 -12.78 4.58 10.59
N VAL A 164 -11.46 4.63 10.58
CA VAL A 164 -10.60 4.03 11.61
C VAL A 164 -9.85 5.13 12.36
N HIS A 165 -9.78 5.01 13.68
CA HIS A 165 -8.93 5.88 14.49
C HIS A 165 -7.47 5.51 14.29
N LYS A 166 -6.67 6.49 13.90
CA LYS A 166 -5.22 6.36 13.93
C LYS A 166 -4.77 6.51 15.38
N ARG A 167 -3.70 5.79 15.75
CA ARG A 167 -3.03 5.95 17.06
C ARG A 167 -2.67 7.43 17.24
N ASP A 168 -2.91 7.93 18.43
CA ASP A 168 -2.50 9.29 18.82
C ASP A 168 -0.98 9.41 18.65
N ASP A 169 -0.55 10.42 17.91
CA ASP A 169 0.86 10.74 17.70
C ASP A 169 1.41 11.67 18.79
N GLY A 170 0.63 11.90 19.85
CA GLY A 170 0.97 12.79 20.97
C GLY A 170 0.53 14.23 20.74
N THR A 171 -0.09 14.54 19.60
CA THR A 171 -0.65 15.87 19.30
C THR A 171 -2.01 16.10 19.95
N GLY A 172 -2.66 15.05 20.46
CA GLY A 172 -4.00 15.12 21.06
C GLY A 172 -5.13 15.27 20.03
N GLU A 173 -4.80 15.39 18.74
CA GLU A 173 -5.77 15.40 17.66
C GLU A 173 -6.11 13.97 17.23
N ARG A 174 -7.40 13.61 17.30
CA ARG A 174 -7.89 12.31 16.83
C ARG A 174 -7.84 12.26 15.30
N GLN A 175 -6.74 11.76 14.74
CA GLN A 175 -6.66 11.49 13.32
C GLN A 175 -7.54 10.28 12.96
N MET A 176 -8.39 10.44 11.94
CA MET A 176 -9.23 9.38 11.40
C MET A 176 -8.81 9.08 9.96
N LEU A 177 -8.81 7.81 9.58
CA LEU A 177 -8.47 7.33 8.24
C LEU A 177 -9.68 6.68 7.58
N MET A 178 -9.86 6.96 6.29
CA MET A 178 -10.84 6.28 5.45
C MET A 178 -10.23 5.01 4.88
N VAL A 179 -10.86 3.87 5.13
CA VAL A 179 -10.45 2.55 4.65
C VAL A 179 -11.56 1.97 3.79
N VAL A 180 -11.23 1.43 2.62
CA VAL A 180 -12.19 0.74 1.76
C VAL A 180 -12.17 -0.75 2.08
N ASN A 181 -13.33 -1.35 2.36
CA ASN A 181 -13.43 -2.78 2.63
C ASN A 181 -13.63 -3.55 1.32
N TYR A 182 -12.57 -4.19 0.83
CA TYR A 182 -12.59 -4.98 -0.41
C TYR A 182 -12.87 -6.48 -0.21
N GLN A 183 -13.23 -6.93 0.99
CA GLN A 183 -13.41 -8.36 1.29
C GLN A 183 -14.52 -9.05 0.48
N SER A 184 -15.51 -8.28 0.00
CA SER A 184 -16.65 -8.79 -0.76
C SER A 184 -16.54 -8.58 -2.28
N LEU A 185 -15.39 -8.11 -2.77
CA LEU A 185 -15.10 -7.96 -4.20
C LEU A 185 -14.56 -9.25 -4.82
#